data_AF-A0A969ST60-F1
#
_entry.id   AF-A0A969ST60-F1
#
_cell.length_a   1.000
_cell.length_b   1.000
_cell.length_c   1.000
_cell.angle_alpha   90.00
_cell.angle_beta   90.00
_cell.angle_gamma   90.00
#
_symmetry.space_group_name_H-M   'P 1'
#
loop_
_entity.id
_entity.type
_entity.pdbx_description
1 polymer ?
#
loop_
_entity_poly.entity_id
_entity_poly.type
_entity_poly.pdbx_seq_one_letter_code
_entity_poly.pdbx_strand_id
1 'polypeptide(L)'
;MNNYYPAIFYPRLIIKFMVDNPTHNFREYSDKAHSKQVNLSEKEENYRDYAFNKIFYIIICIALIISIYLHIFGLYPFWLIVAILASISLGCKSFMSSLSWQVSNNRIPSHIQLRTKKDNIATMRLPQRETELHRWLKGKVLEPDGQSDAPAGVSEKAFYQLSKRIFPNIVQGVAFHNPKFRHPYSADFLIVHSSGLSIDIEIDEPYVGNTKAPHHCIDQGKDNIRNQFFTNNNWVVIRFSEKQVVKYPYRCCKVMAQVIGRVSGDCTFFNKLKDIPSLPPEPMWTIKQAKKLASENYRKTYLP
;
A
#
# COMPACT_ATOMS: atom_id res chain seq x y z
N MET A 1 25.37 -2.84 -1.95
CA MET A 1 24.00 -2.68 -1.38
C MET A 1 23.05 -3.53 -2.22
N ASN A 2 22.00 -4.07 -1.61
CA ASN A 2 20.98 -4.80 -2.37
C ASN A 2 20.11 -3.78 -3.10
N ASN A 3 20.20 -3.70 -4.44
CA ASN A 3 19.53 -2.68 -5.25
C ASN A 3 18.10 -3.09 -5.62
N TYR A 4 17.31 -3.48 -4.61
CA TYR A 4 15.95 -3.98 -4.77
C TYR A 4 15.02 -3.41 -3.70
N TYR A 5 13.78 -3.14 -4.09
CA TYR A 5 12.67 -2.90 -3.19
C TYR A 5 12.02 -4.22 -2.73
N PRO A 6 11.40 -4.29 -1.54
CA PRO A 6 11.42 -3.25 -0.52
C PRO A 6 12.82 -3.09 0.08
N ALA A 7 13.25 -1.86 0.28
CA ALA A 7 14.53 -1.56 0.93
C ALA A 7 14.26 -1.07 2.36
N ILE A 8 14.92 -1.69 3.34
CA ILE A 8 14.70 -1.41 4.76
C ILE A 8 16.01 -0.98 5.39
N PHE A 9 16.02 0.18 6.04
CA PHE A 9 17.19 0.75 6.69
C PHE A 9 16.89 0.95 8.18
N TYR A 10 17.68 0.28 9.02
CA TYR A 10 17.55 0.38 10.47
C TYR A 10 18.55 1.40 11.05
N PRO A 11 18.12 2.30 11.95
CA PRO A 11 19.02 3.12 12.76
C PRO A 11 19.99 2.28 13.56
N ARG A 12 21.20 2.81 13.80
CA ARG A 12 22.20 2.15 14.66
C ARG A 12 21.65 1.82 16.05
N LEU A 13 20.86 2.71 16.64
CA LEU A 13 20.25 2.49 17.95
C LEU A 13 19.28 1.32 17.96
N ILE A 14 18.47 1.17 16.90
CA ILE A 14 17.52 0.05 16.73
C ILE A 14 18.28 -1.27 16.50
N ILE A 15 19.34 -1.25 15.68
CA ILE A 15 20.19 -2.43 15.47
C ILE A 15 20.79 -2.88 16.81
N LYS A 16 21.36 -1.95 17.57
CA LYS A 16 21.93 -2.22 18.90
C LYS A 16 20.87 -2.81 19.83
N PHE A 17 19.69 -2.21 19.91
CA PHE A 17 18.58 -2.73 20.70
C PHE A 17 18.21 -4.17 20.33
N MET A 18 18.12 -4.48 19.03
CA MET A 18 17.78 -5.84 18.56
C MET A 18 18.87 -6.87 18.87
N VAL A 19 20.14 -6.47 18.89
CA VAL A 19 21.26 -7.34 19.28
C VAL A 19 21.23 -7.61 20.79
N ASP A 20 21.05 -6.55 21.58
CA ASP A 20 21.03 -6.65 23.05
C ASP A 20 19.75 -7.35 23.57
N ASN A 21 18.70 -7.39 22.74
CA ASN A 21 17.41 -7.99 23.06
C ASN A 21 16.96 -8.88 21.87
N PRO A 22 17.44 -10.13 21.74
CA PRO A 22 17.03 -11.02 20.66
C PRO A 22 15.59 -11.49 20.83
N THR A 23 14.84 -11.63 19.72
CA THR A 23 13.46 -12.18 19.71
C THR A 23 13.43 -13.59 19.13
N HIS A 24 13.13 -14.59 19.97
CA HIS A 24 13.00 -15.98 19.52
C HIS A 24 11.68 -16.23 18.76
N ASN A 25 10.57 -15.65 19.23
CA ASN A 25 9.23 -15.92 18.70
C ASN A 25 9.03 -15.51 17.24
N PHE A 26 9.65 -14.42 16.77
CA PHE A 26 9.42 -13.94 15.40
C PHE A 26 9.97 -14.93 14.35
N ARG A 27 11.09 -15.59 14.66
CA ARG A 27 11.68 -16.63 13.79
C ARG A 27 10.70 -17.80 13.62
N GLU A 28 10.15 -18.31 14.73
CA GLU A 28 9.17 -19.39 14.69
C GLU A 28 7.88 -19.03 13.94
N TYR A 29 7.40 -17.80 14.07
CA TYR A 29 6.24 -17.30 13.31
C TYR A 29 6.55 -17.17 11.80
N SER A 30 7.77 -16.73 11.45
CA SER A 30 8.22 -16.62 10.06
C SER A 30 8.37 -17.98 9.39
N ASP A 31 8.97 -18.94 10.09
CA ASP A 31 9.27 -20.28 9.55
C ASP A 31 8.01 -21.11 9.32
N LYS A 32 7.03 -21.05 10.25
CA LYS A 32 5.72 -21.69 10.06
C LYS A 32 4.95 -21.13 8.86
N ALA A 33 5.06 -19.82 8.60
CA ALA A 33 4.39 -19.17 7.46
C ALA A 33 5.01 -19.58 6.12
N HIS A 34 6.33 -19.81 6.07
CA HIS A 34 7.02 -20.18 4.84
C HIS A 34 6.65 -21.59 4.35
N SER A 35 6.48 -22.56 5.26
CA SER A 35 6.05 -23.93 4.91
C SER A 35 4.67 -23.99 4.24
N LYS A 36 3.79 -23.04 4.56
CA LYS A 36 2.42 -22.98 4.03
C LYS A 36 2.35 -22.31 2.64
N GLN A 37 3.35 -21.50 2.29
CA GLN A 37 3.39 -20.70 1.08
C GLN A 37 3.70 -21.52 -0.18
N VAL A 38 4.44 -22.63 -0.02
CA VAL A 38 4.78 -23.57 -1.11
C VAL A 38 3.52 -24.24 -1.71
N ASN A 39 2.43 -24.37 -0.95
CA ASN A 39 1.19 -25.01 -1.40
C ASN A 39 0.14 -24.05 -2.01
N LEU A 40 0.44 -22.75 -2.15
CA LEU A 40 -0.51 -21.74 -2.64
C LEU A 40 -0.31 -21.32 -4.10
N SER A 41 0.83 -21.69 -4.70
CA SER A 41 1.15 -21.39 -6.12
C SER A 41 0.15 -21.99 -7.10
N GLU A 42 -0.52 -23.09 -6.74
CA GLU A 42 -1.52 -23.77 -7.57
C GLU A 42 -2.87 -23.03 -7.64
N LYS A 43 -3.12 -22.06 -6.75
CA LYS A 43 -4.42 -21.37 -6.66
C LYS A 43 -4.51 -20.07 -7.47
N GLU A 44 -3.38 -19.47 -7.85
CA GLU A 44 -3.37 -18.21 -8.60
C GLU A 44 -3.82 -18.38 -10.07
N GLU A 45 -3.66 -19.57 -10.67
CA GLU A 45 -4.16 -19.86 -12.04
C GLU A 45 -5.69 -19.88 -12.11
N ASN A 46 -6.36 -20.37 -11.07
CA ASN A 46 -7.82 -20.54 -11.04
C ASN A 46 -8.58 -19.19 -10.96
N TYR A 47 -7.93 -18.12 -10.47
CA TYR A 47 -8.54 -16.79 -10.39
C TYR A 47 -8.56 -16.06 -11.75
N ARG A 48 -7.61 -16.37 -12.62
CA ARG A 48 -7.51 -15.78 -13.96
C ARG A 48 -8.63 -16.30 -14.88
N ASP A 49 -8.98 -17.59 -14.75
CA ASP A 49 -10.09 -18.20 -15.49
C ASP A 49 -11.46 -17.70 -15.03
N TYR A 50 -11.64 -17.46 -13.73
CA TYR A 50 -12.89 -16.90 -13.20
C TYR A 50 -13.15 -15.46 -13.70
N ALA A 51 -12.11 -14.63 -13.79
CA ALA A 51 -12.21 -13.27 -14.31
C ALA A 51 -12.53 -13.26 -15.82
N PHE A 52 -11.95 -14.18 -16.60
CA PHE A 52 -12.22 -14.34 -18.03
C PHE A 52 -13.68 -14.72 -18.29
N ASN A 53 -14.22 -15.66 -17.51
CA ASN A 53 -15.61 -16.09 -17.62
C ASN A 53 -16.59 -14.95 -17.33
N LYS A 54 -16.29 -14.06 -16.37
CA LYS A 54 -17.15 -12.89 -16.10
C LYS A 54 -17.16 -11.87 -17.25
N ILE A 55 -16.02 -11.63 -17.89
CA ILE A 55 -15.95 -10.70 -19.02
C ILE A 55 -16.75 -11.27 -20.21
N PHE A 56 -16.66 -12.57 -20.45
CA PHE A 56 -17.43 -13.26 -21.49
C PHE A 56 -18.94 -13.12 -21.29
N TYR A 57 -19.43 -13.33 -20.06
CA TYR A 57 -20.86 -13.14 -19.74
C TYR A 57 -21.34 -11.69 -19.94
N ILE A 58 -20.50 -10.70 -19.63
CA ILE A 58 -20.85 -9.28 -19.85
C ILE A 58 -21.01 -8.99 -21.34
N ILE A 59 -20.12 -9.52 -22.18
CA ILE A 59 -20.18 -9.34 -23.64
C ILE A 59 -21.47 -9.96 -24.22
N ILE A 60 -21.86 -11.15 -23.76
CA ILE A 60 -23.12 -11.80 -24.17
C ILE A 60 -24.33 -10.95 -23.78
N CYS A 61 -24.35 -10.41 -22.55
CA CYS A 61 -25.45 -9.55 -22.10
C CYS A 61 -25.56 -8.27 -22.95
N ILE A 62 -24.44 -7.65 -23.31
CA ILE A 62 -24.43 -6.46 -24.18
C ILE A 62 -24.97 -6.81 -25.57
N ALA A 63 -24.55 -7.94 -26.15
CA ALA A 63 -25.03 -8.38 -27.46
C ALA A 63 -26.55 -8.65 -27.48
N LEU A 64 -27.08 -9.25 -26.41
CA LEU A 64 -28.53 -9.47 -26.26
C LEU A 64 -29.30 -8.16 -26.12
N ILE A 65 -28.78 -7.20 -25.36
CA ILE A 65 -29.39 -5.87 -25.23
C ILE A 65 -29.42 -5.14 -26.58
N ILE A 66 -28.34 -5.21 -27.35
CA ILE A 66 -28.27 -4.61 -28.70
C ILE A 66 -29.26 -5.30 -29.64
N SER A 67 -29.36 -6.63 -29.61
CA SER A 67 -30.32 -7.39 -30.42
C SER A 67 -31.77 -7.02 -30.08
N ILE A 68 -32.11 -6.86 -28.80
CA ILE A 68 -33.43 -6.45 -28.34
C ILE A 68 -33.71 -4.99 -28.77
N TYR A 69 -32.72 -4.10 -28.67
CA TYR A 69 -32.83 -2.72 -29.11
C TYR A 69 -33.11 -2.63 -30.61
N LEU A 70 -32.37 -3.38 -31.44
CA LEU A 70 -32.59 -3.44 -32.88
C LEU A 70 -33.98 -4.00 -33.26
N HIS A 71 -34.50 -4.94 -32.48
CA HIS A 71 -35.85 -5.50 -32.69
C HIS A 71 -36.98 -4.55 -32.29
N ILE A 72 -36.79 -3.80 -31.20
CA ILE A 72 -37.80 -2.85 -30.69
C ILE A 72 -37.84 -1.57 -31.53
N PHE A 73 -36.69 -1.10 -32.02
CA PHE A 73 -36.59 0.15 -32.80
C PHE A 73 -36.62 -0.05 -34.32
N GLY A 74 -36.53 -1.29 -34.82
CA GLY A 74 -36.61 -1.62 -36.24
C GLY A 74 -38.03 -1.60 -36.83
N LEU A 75 -39.08 -1.55 -36.02
CA LEU A 75 -40.47 -1.57 -36.47
C LEU A 75 -41.34 -0.54 -35.70
N TYR A 76 -41.59 0.58 -36.37
CA TYR A 76 -42.64 1.59 -36.12
C TYR A 76 -42.53 2.58 -34.93
N PRO A 77 -42.97 3.85 -35.12
CA PRO A 77 -42.54 5.00 -34.32
C PRO A 77 -43.46 5.32 -33.12
N PHE A 78 -44.03 4.32 -32.45
CA PHE A 78 -44.92 4.57 -31.29
C PHE A 78 -44.15 4.80 -29.97
N TRP A 79 -42.87 4.41 -29.90
CA TRP A 79 -42.04 4.52 -28.69
C TRP A 79 -41.58 5.94 -28.36
N LEU A 80 -41.60 6.88 -29.32
CA LEU A 80 -41.20 8.27 -29.09
C LEU A 80 -42.12 8.99 -28.10
N ILE A 81 -43.42 8.68 -28.11
CA ILE A 81 -44.41 9.31 -27.22
C ILE A 81 -44.24 8.79 -25.78
N VAL A 82 -43.94 7.49 -25.63
CA VAL A 82 -43.70 6.87 -24.31
C VAL A 82 -42.32 7.28 -23.75
N ALA A 83 -41.30 7.46 -24.60
CA ALA A 83 -39.96 7.88 -24.20
C ALA A 83 -39.91 9.32 -23.65
N ILE A 84 -40.73 10.23 -24.18
CA ILE A 84 -40.83 11.62 -23.69
C ILE A 84 -41.49 11.67 -22.31
N LEU A 85 -42.48 10.81 -22.03
CA LEU A 85 -43.13 10.75 -20.71
C LEU A 85 -42.32 9.97 -19.67
N ALA A 86 -41.55 8.97 -20.10
CA ALA A 86 -40.66 8.19 -19.23
C ALA A 86 -39.37 8.96 -18.84
N SER A 87 -38.88 9.88 -19.67
CA SER A 87 -37.64 10.64 -19.38
C SER A 87 -37.83 11.67 -18.25
N ILE A 88 -39.02 12.27 -18.13
CA ILE A 88 -39.38 13.18 -17.03
C ILE A 88 -39.45 12.43 -15.69
N SER A 89 -39.89 11.16 -15.71
CA SER A 89 -40.02 10.34 -14.49
C SER A 89 -38.74 9.60 -14.09
N LEU A 90 -37.84 9.26 -15.04
CA LEU A 90 -36.51 8.70 -14.74
C LEU A 90 -35.49 9.75 -14.28
N GLY A 91 -35.65 11.02 -14.69
CA GLY A 91 -34.78 12.12 -14.24
C GLY A 91 -34.78 12.30 -12.72
N CYS A 92 -35.96 12.18 -12.09
CA CYS A 92 -36.11 12.29 -10.63
C CYS A 92 -35.53 11.09 -9.85
N LYS A 93 -35.60 9.87 -10.41
CA LYS A 93 -35.06 8.65 -9.75
C LYS A 93 -33.54 8.49 -9.91
N SER A 94 -32.97 9.04 -10.96
CA SER A 94 -31.53 8.97 -11.25
C SER A 94 -30.71 9.96 -10.41
N PHE A 95 -31.29 11.11 -10.06
CA PHE A 95 -30.65 12.07 -9.15
C PHE A 95 -30.57 11.54 -7.70
N MET A 96 -31.58 10.79 -7.25
CA MET A 96 -31.61 10.20 -5.90
C MET A 96 -30.80 8.90 -5.75
N SER A 97 -30.57 8.15 -6.84
CA SER A 97 -29.70 6.96 -6.82
C SER A 97 -28.22 7.28 -6.98
N SER A 98 -27.87 8.39 -7.64
CA SER A 98 -26.48 8.89 -7.70
C SER A 98 -25.91 9.26 -6.32
N LEU A 99 -26.76 9.74 -5.40
CA LEU A 99 -26.34 10.09 -4.04
C LEU A 99 -26.16 8.86 -3.11
N SER A 100 -26.73 7.69 -3.46
CA SER A 100 -26.63 6.47 -2.65
C SER A 100 -25.59 5.45 -3.17
N TRP A 101 -25.10 5.60 -4.41
CA TRP A 101 -24.19 4.64 -5.04
C TRP A 101 -22.69 4.95 -4.86
N GLN A 102 -22.34 6.03 -4.16
CA GLN A 102 -20.94 6.35 -3.82
C GLN A 102 -20.44 5.70 -2.51
N VAL A 103 -21.27 4.89 -1.84
CA VAL A 103 -20.92 4.30 -0.52
C VAL A 103 -20.64 2.78 -0.58
N SER A 104 -20.87 2.09 -1.70
CA SER A 104 -20.82 0.62 -1.72
C SER A 104 -20.01 0.05 -2.89
N ASN A 105 -18.68 0.20 -2.85
CA ASN A 105 -17.80 -0.76 -3.51
C ASN A 105 -16.38 -0.71 -2.92
N ASN A 106 -16.22 -1.40 -1.80
CA ASN A 106 -14.93 -1.86 -1.30
C ASN A 106 -15.15 -3.25 -0.69
N ARG A 107 -15.42 -4.25 -1.55
CA ARG A 107 -15.49 -5.64 -1.10
C ARG A 107 -14.08 -6.11 -0.74
N ILE A 108 -13.89 -6.30 0.56
CA ILE A 108 -12.80 -7.08 1.14
C ILE A 108 -12.81 -8.46 0.46
N PRO A 109 -11.66 -9.01 0.01
CA PRO A 109 -11.59 -10.39 -0.44
C PRO A 109 -12.15 -11.32 0.64
N SER A 110 -13.11 -12.18 0.29
CA SER A 110 -13.93 -13.00 1.21
C SER A 110 -13.16 -13.99 2.09
N HIS A 111 -11.84 -14.09 1.95
CA HIS A 111 -10.97 -14.90 2.81
C HIS A 111 -10.33 -14.12 3.99
N ILE A 112 -10.45 -12.78 4.04
CA ILE A 112 -10.02 -11.98 5.19
C ILE A 112 -11.17 -11.92 6.21
N GLN A 113 -11.56 -13.06 6.77
CA GLN A 113 -12.30 -13.05 8.03
C GLN A 113 -11.31 -12.70 9.15
N LEU A 114 -11.40 -11.48 9.66
CA LEU A 114 -10.70 -11.03 10.86
C LEU A 114 -11.17 -11.89 12.05
N ARG A 115 -10.53 -13.04 12.25
CA ARG A 115 -10.84 -13.98 13.33
C ARG A 115 -10.26 -13.43 14.64
N THR A 116 -11.01 -12.56 15.31
CA THR A 116 -10.69 -12.08 16.66
C THR A 116 -11.09 -13.13 17.71
N LYS A 117 -10.21 -14.09 17.98
CA LYS A 117 -10.23 -14.79 19.27
C LYS A 117 -9.51 -13.90 20.28
N LYS A 118 -10.27 -13.34 21.22
CA LYS A 118 -9.85 -12.36 22.24
C LYS A 118 -8.71 -12.89 23.13
N ASP A 119 -8.56 -14.21 23.22
CA ASP A 119 -7.61 -14.88 24.11
C ASP A 119 -6.15 -14.90 23.60
N ASN A 120 -5.88 -14.47 22.36
CA ASN A 120 -4.54 -14.53 21.76
C ASN A 120 -3.78 -13.19 21.71
N ILE A 121 -4.41 -12.06 22.08
CA ILE A 121 -3.80 -10.73 21.90
C ILE A 121 -2.58 -10.55 22.83
N ALA A 122 -2.67 -11.03 24.06
CA ALA A 122 -1.56 -10.99 25.02
C ALA A 122 -0.35 -11.82 24.55
N THR A 123 -0.58 -12.94 23.87
CA THR A 123 0.48 -13.81 23.32
C THR A 123 1.17 -13.20 22.09
N MET A 124 0.50 -12.27 21.39
CA MET A 124 1.01 -11.64 20.18
C MET A 124 1.89 -10.41 20.43
N ARG A 125 1.97 -9.93 21.68
CA ARG A 125 2.77 -8.76 22.06
C ARG A 125 3.81 -9.16 23.10
N LEU A 126 4.91 -8.41 23.16
CA LEU A 126 5.93 -8.53 24.20
C LEU A 126 6.02 -7.20 24.97
N PRO A 127 5.11 -6.94 25.95
CA PRO A 127 5.01 -5.63 26.59
C PRO A 127 6.29 -5.14 27.27
N GLN A 128 7.07 -6.05 27.84
CA GLN A 128 8.39 -5.74 28.43
C GLN A 128 9.35 -5.19 27.37
N ARG A 129 9.45 -5.87 26.21
CA ARG A 129 10.25 -5.42 25.08
C ARG A 129 9.78 -4.07 24.54
N GLU A 130 8.47 -3.86 24.41
CA GLU A 130 7.92 -2.58 23.96
C GLU A 130 8.29 -1.45 24.92
N THR A 131 8.26 -1.70 26.23
CA THR A 131 8.61 -0.74 27.27
C THR A 131 10.11 -0.43 27.27
N GLU A 132 10.95 -1.44 27.09
CA GLU A 132 12.40 -1.26 26.94
C GLU A 132 12.73 -0.46 25.68
N LEU A 133 12.13 -0.80 24.55
CA LEU A 133 12.31 -0.07 23.29
C LEU A 133 11.89 1.39 23.45
N HIS A 134 10.76 1.65 24.12
CA HIS A 134 10.33 3.00 24.44
C HIS A 134 11.37 3.75 25.27
N ARG A 135 11.94 3.12 26.31
CA ARG A 135 13.01 3.71 27.12
C ARG A 135 14.26 4.04 26.29
N TRP A 136 14.60 3.18 25.33
CA TRP A 136 15.75 3.41 24.44
C TRP A 136 15.57 4.62 23.53
N LEU A 137 14.36 4.81 23.01
CA LEU A 137 14.02 5.83 22.00
C LEU A 137 13.55 7.16 22.59
N LYS A 138 13.05 7.17 23.83
CA LYS A 138 12.51 8.36 24.49
C LYS A 138 13.50 9.53 24.43
N GLY A 139 13.06 10.64 23.82
CA GLY A 139 13.84 11.88 23.67
C GLY A 139 14.98 11.81 22.66
N LYS A 140 15.03 10.76 21.81
CA LYS A 140 16.09 10.58 20.80
C LYS A 140 15.56 10.45 19.37
N VAL A 141 14.24 10.34 19.20
CA VAL A 141 13.61 10.32 17.87
C VAL A 141 13.32 11.76 17.48
N LEU A 142 13.64 12.12 16.24
CA LEU A 142 13.27 13.43 15.70
C LEU A 142 11.75 13.52 15.55
N GLU A 143 11.18 14.59 16.09
CA GLU A 143 9.75 14.89 15.93
C GLU A 143 9.50 15.59 14.59
N PRO A 144 8.34 15.34 13.96
CA PRO A 144 7.94 16.06 12.74
C PRO A 144 7.55 17.51 13.04
N ASP A 145 7.73 18.39 12.05
CA ASP A 145 7.36 19.82 12.18
C ASP A 145 5.89 20.10 11.88
N GLY A 146 5.18 19.14 11.28
CA GLY A 146 3.76 19.24 10.97
C GLY A 146 3.40 18.65 9.61
N GLN A 147 2.28 19.10 9.06
CA GLN A 147 1.82 18.66 7.74
C GLN A 147 2.70 19.25 6.64
N SER A 148 3.00 18.45 5.62
CA SER A 148 3.68 18.91 4.41
C SER A 148 2.70 19.42 3.37
N ASP A 149 3.11 20.48 2.67
CA ASP A 149 2.43 21.02 1.48
C ASP A 149 2.83 20.30 0.17
N ALA A 150 3.71 19.28 0.24
CA ALA A 150 4.14 18.54 -0.93
C ALA A 150 2.95 17.77 -1.55
N PRO A 151 2.81 17.78 -2.89
CA PRO A 151 1.73 17.06 -3.54
C PRO A 151 1.92 15.55 -3.40
N ALA A 152 0.87 14.86 -2.96
CA ALA A 152 0.84 13.41 -2.92
C ALA A 152 0.85 12.79 -4.33
N GLY A 153 1.59 11.69 -4.49
CA GLY A 153 1.59 10.85 -5.67
C GLY A 153 0.24 10.17 -5.95
N VAL A 154 0.05 9.76 -7.21
CA VAL A 154 -1.22 9.18 -7.69
C VAL A 154 -1.59 7.88 -6.96
N SER A 155 -0.59 7.06 -6.64
CA SER A 155 -0.76 5.77 -5.95
C SER A 155 -1.00 5.91 -4.45
N GLU A 156 -0.53 7.00 -3.85
CA GLU A 156 -0.47 7.18 -2.40
C GLU A 156 -1.85 7.19 -1.75
N LYS A 157 -2.83 7.88 -2.35
CA LYS A 157 -4.17 8.00 -1.76
C LYS A 157 -4.85 6.63 -1.57
N ALA A 158 -4.78 5.78 -2.59
CA ALA A 158 -5.37 4.45 -2.53
C ALA A 158 -4.64 3.56 -1.51
N PHE A 159 -3.31 3.66 -1.48
CA PHE A 159 -2.50 2.93 -0.51
C PHE A 159 -2.79 3.37 0.91
N TYR A 160 -2.89 4.68 1.17
CA TYR A 160 -3.21 5.25 2.47
C TYR A 160 -4.54 4.72 3.01
N GLN A 161 -5.58 4.73 2.18
CA GLN A 161 -6.91 4.24 2.59
C GLN A 161 -6.88 2.76 3.01
N LEU A 162 -6.07 1.94 2.35
CA LEU A 162 -5.91 0.53 2.69
C LEU A 162 -5.04 0.36 3.95
N SER A 163 -3.88 1.01 4.00
CA SER A 163 -2.92 0.89 5.09
C SER A 163 -3.51 1.44 6.39
N LYS A 164 -4.30 2.51 6.36
CA LYS A 164 -4.99 3.09 7.53
C LYS A 164 -5.96 2.11 8.20
N ARG A 165 -6.58 1.19 7.45
CA ARG A 165 -7.44 0.12 8.02
C ARG A 165 -6.64 -0.91 8.81
N ILE A 166 -5.35 -1.07 8.49
CA ILE A 166 -4.45 -2.04 9.11
C ILE A 166 -3.68 -1.39 10.27
N PHE A 167 -3.15 -0.19 10.03
CA PHE A 167 -2.33 0.63 10.93
C PHE A 167 -3.08 1.93 11.23
N PRO A 168 -3.92 1.99 12.29
CA PRO A 168 -4.70 3.19 12.59
C PRO A 168 -3.85 4.44 12.84
N ASN A 169 -2.60 4.26 13.25
CA ASN A 169 -1.61 5.31 13.51
C ASN A 169 -0.79 5.75 12.29
N ILE A 170 -1.02 5.19 11.10
CA ILE A 170 -0.34 5.68 9.89
C ILE A 170 -0.86 7.07 9.53
N VAL A 171 0.05 7.98 9.19
CA VAL A 171 -0.25 9.34 8.73
C VAL A 171 0.45 9.60 7.39
N GLN A 172 -0.05 10.54 6.60
CA GLN A 172 0.45 10.84 5.25
C GLN A 172 0.97 12.28 5.17
N GLY A 173 2.05 12.48 4.40
CA GLY A 173 2.52 13.80 3.98
C GLY A 173 3.01 14.66 5.13
N VAL A 174 4.02 14.19 5.87
CA VAL A 174 4.51 14.86 7.08
C VAL A 174 5.87 15.49 6.82
N ALA A 175 6.04 16.74 7.29
CA ALA A 175 7.24 17.53 7.07
C ALA A 175 8.30 17.33 8.16
N PHE A 176 9.57 17.33 7.75
CA PHE A 176 10.75 17.36 8.60
C PHE A 176 11.73 18.44 8.14
N HIS A 177 12.06 19.34 9.05
CA HIS A 177 12.99 20.41 8.86
C HIS A 177 14.39 19.82 8.85
N ASN A 178 15.11 20.13 7.78
CA ASN A 178 16.51 19.79 7.66
C ASN A 178 17.28 21.09 7.45
N PRO A 179 18.06 21.57 8.44
CA PRO A 179 18.78 22.84 8.34
C PRO A 179 19.72 22.93 7.14
N LYS A 180 20.12 21.79 6.57
CA LYS A 180 21.00 21.72 5.39
C LYS A 180 20.27 22.02 4.08
N PHE A 181 18.93 22.01 4.07
CA PHE A 181 18.14 22.21 2.86
C PHE A 181 17.13 23.33 3.07
N ARG A 182 16.90 24.10 2.00
CA ARG A 182 15.95 25.22 2.00
C ARG A 182 14.50 24.77 2.19
N HIS A 183 14.17 23.56 1.76
CA HIS A 183 12.84 22.98 1.86
C HIS A 183 12.87 21.79 2.82
N PRO A 184 11.84 21.62 3.66
CA PRO A 184 11.72 20.46 4.52
C PRO A 184 11.60 19.18 3.67
N TYR A 185 12.07 18.06 4.21
CA TYR A 185 11.70 16.76 3.67
C TYR A 185 10.23 16.50 3.94
N SER A 186 9.57 15.84 2.98
CA SER A 186 8.18 15.41 3.11
C SER A 186 8.15 13.90 2.99
N ALA A 187 7.87 13.23 4.09
CA ALA A 187 7.70 11.78 4.14
C ALA A 187 6.31 11.40 3.60
N ASP A 188 6.26 10.38 2.73
CA ASP A 188 5.00 9.94 2.14
C ASP A 188 4.08 9.39 3.22
N PHE A 189 4.58 8.46 4.05
CA PHE A 189 3.85 7.98 5.23
C PHE A 189 4.74 7.78 6.44
N LEU A 190 4.15 7.99 7.62
CA LEU A 190 4.79 7.68 8.88
C LEU A 190 3.95 6.72 9.71
N ILE A 191 4.61 5.83 10.43
CA ILE A 191 4.02 5.03 11.51
C ILE A 191 4.82 5.30 12.80
N VAL A 192 4.15 5.79 13.84
CA VAL A 192 4.70 5.86 15.20
C VAL A 192 3.99 4.83 16.08
N HIS A 193 4.67 3.73 16.39
CA HIS A 193 4.16 2.67 17.25
C HIS A 193 4.16 3.08 18.73
N SER A 194 3.32 2.46 19.57
CA SER A 194 3.22 2.78 21.00
C SER A 194 4.53 2.60 21.77
N SER A 195 5.43 1.75 21.28
CA SER A 195 6.79 1.58 21.83
C SER A 195 7.75 2.73 21.48
N GLY A 196 7.29 3.80 20.82
CA GLY A 196 8.13 4.87 20.28
C GLY A 196 8.90 4.48 19.01
N LEU A 197 8.68 3.28 18.46
CA LEU A 197 9.27 2.89 17.17
C LEU A 197 8.64 3.74 16.07
N SER A 198 9.47 4.54 15.42
CA SER A 198 9.08 5.43 14.33
C SER A 198 9.60 4.90 12.99
N ILE A 199 8.70 4.81 12.02
CA ILE A 199 8.95 4.25 10.69
C ILE A 199 8.53 5.28 9.65
N ASP A 200 9.48 5.66 8.80
CA ASP A 200 9.32 6.44 7.58
C ASP A 200 9.11 5.47 6.41
N ILE A 201 8.08 5.71 5.61
CA ILE A 201 7.67 4.86 4.50
C ILE A 201 7.61 5.72 3.25
N GLU A 202 8.39 5.32 2.24
CA GLU A 202 8.57 6.07 1.00
C GLU A 202 8.09 5.23 -0.18
N ILE A 203 7.45 5.88 -1.14
CA ILE A 203 7.00 5.30 -2.41
C ILE A 203 7.84 5.90 -3.53
N ASP A 204 8.66 5.06 -4.15
CA ASP A 204 9.56 5.49 -5.20
C ASP A 204 8.93 5.26 -6.57
N GLU A 205 8.65 6.33 -7.32
CA GLU A 205 8.35 6.24 -8.75
C GLU A 205 9.60 6.39 -9.63
N PRO A 206 9.67 5.72 -10.80
CA PRO A 206 10.84 5.79 -11.66
C PRO A 206 11.04 7.14 -12.36
N TYR A 207 9.96 7.90 -12.52
CA TYR A 207 9.99 9.21 -13.13
C TYR A 207 8.76 10.01 -12.71
N VAL A 208 8.91 11.33 -12.66
CA VAL A 208 7.82 12.27 -12.35
C VAL A 208 6.73 12.20 -13.43
N GLY A 209 5.46 12.11 -13.03
CA GLY A 209 4.36 11.75 -13.94
C GLY A 209 4.21 12.71 -15.13
N ASN A 210 4.22 14.01 -14.84
CA ASN A 210 3.97 15.07 -15.83
C ASN A 210 5.22 15.40 -16.65
N THR A 211 6.37 15.57 -15.99
CA THR A 211 7.61 16.03 -16.66
C THR A 211 8.42 14.88 -17.24
N LYS A 212 8.13 13.63 -16.86
CA LYS A 212 8.90 12.44 -17.22
C LYS A 212 10.37 12.48 -16.76
N ALA A 213 10.72 13.41 -15.86
CA ALA A 213 12.06 13.52 -15.31
C ALA A 213 12.39 12.28 -14.46
N PRO A 214 13.59 11.68 -14.59
CA PRO A 214 14.03 10.57 -13.74
C PRO A 214 13.92 10.90 -12.26
N HIS A 215 13.38 9.97 -11.47
CA HIS A 215 13.17 10.13 -10.05
C HIS A 215 13.67 8.90 -9.27
N HIS A 216 14.00 9.06 -7.99
CA HIS A 216 14.53 8.02 -7.08
C HIS A 216 15.61 7.10 -7.68
N CYS A 217 16.58 7.70 -8.38
CA CYS A 217 17.60 6.94 -9.09
C CYS A 217 18.81 6.64 -8.19
N ILE A 218 19.25 5.38 -8.16
CA ILE A 218 20.32 4.91 -7.25
C ILE A 218 21.68 5.56 -7.51
N ASP A 219 21.91 6.04 -8.72
CA ASP A 219 23.13 6.72 -9.19
C ASP A 219 23.11 8.25 -8.94
N GLN A 220 22.10 8.77 -8.24
CA GLN A 220 22.03 10.20 -7.84
C GLN A 220 22.49 10.47 -6.41
N GLY A 221 22.46 9.47 -5.52
CA GLY A 221 22.83 9.62 -4.10
C GLY A 221 21.86 10.43 -3.22
N LYS A 222 20.84 11.09 -3.78
CA LYS A 222 19.86 11.90 -3.04
C LYS A 222 19.08 11.09 -2.01
N ASP A 223 18.56 9.93 -2.41
CA ASP A 223 17.81 9.06 -1.50
C ASP A 223 18.70 8.49 -0.39
N ASN A 224 19.99 8.26 -0.66
CA ASN A 224 20.93 7.83 0.38
C ASN A 224 21.11 8.91 1.46
N ILE A 225 21.24 10.18 1.07
CA ILE A 225 21.34 11.31 2.01
C ILE A 225 20.04 11.43 2.83
N ARG A 226 18.89 11.27 2.19
CA ARG A 226 17.58 11.28 2.85
C ARG A 226 17.43 10.12 3.85
N ASN A 227 17.76 8.89 3.44
CA ASN A 227 17.76 7.72 4.31
C ASN A 227 18.71 7.92 5.51
N GLN A 228 19.89 8.52 5.30
CA GLN A 228 20.81 8.85 6.37
C GLN A 228 20.25 9.90 7.34
N PHE A 229 19.55 10.92 6.84
CA PHE A 229 18.88 11.89 7.69
C PHE A 229 17.89 11.22 8.64
N PHE A 230 16.98 10.39 8.12
CA PHE A 230 15.99 9.69 8.95
C PHE A 230 16.64 8.68 9.90
N THR A 231 17.56 7.85 9.41
CA THR A 231 18.19 6.82 10.24
C THR A 231 19.11 7.38 11.33
N ASN A 232 19.78 8.51 11.09
CA ASN A 232 20.54 9.22 12.14
C ASN A 232 19.62 9.81 13.22
N ASN A 233 18.36 10.04 12.89
CA ASN A 233 17.31 10.55 13.78
C ASN A 233 16.39 9.44 14.31
N ASN A 234 16.85 8.19 14.29
CA ASN A 234 16.18 7.01 14.84
C ASN A 234 14.85 6.63 14.18
N TRP A 235 14.63 7.04 12.94
CA TRP A 235 13.55 6.55 12.08
C TRP A 235 14.01 5.32 11.30
N VAL A 236 13.25 4.21 11.36
CA VAL A 236 13.40 3.11 10.40
C VAL A 236 12.85 3.56 9.07
N VAL A 237 13.59 3.38 7.98
CA VAL A 237 13.13 3.75 6.64
C VAL A 237 12.74 2.49 5.87
N ILE A 238 11.54 2.46 5.31
CA ILE A 238 11.06 1.43 4.39
C ILE A 238 10.72 2.09 3.06
N ARG A 239 11.43 1.71 2.00
CA ARG A 239 11.12 2.18 0.64
C ARG A 239 10.46 1.07 -0.16
N PHE A 240 9.34 1.38 -0.79
CA PHE A 240 8.67 0.53 -1.77
C PHE A 240 8.76 1.18 -3.15
N SER A 241 8.72 0.38 -4.22
CA SER A 241 8.42 0.96 -5.53
C SER A 241 6.94 1.34 -5.62
N GLU A 242 6.61 2.33 -6.45
CA GLU A 242 5.23 2.67 -6.77
C GLU A 242 4.44 1.44 -7.26
N LYS A 243 5.07 0.61 -8.11
CA LYS A 243 4.43 -0.59 -8.64
C LYS A 243 4.13 -1.63 -7.55
N GLN A 244 5.02 -1.81 -6.57
CA GLN A 244 4.75 -2.70 -5.42
C GLN A 244 3.53 -2.23 -4.64
N VAL A 245 3.45 -0.93 -4.36
CA VAL A 245 2.32 -0.34 -3.64
C VAL A 245 1.01 -0.48 -4.41
N VAL A 246 1.04 -0.26 -5.74
CA VAL A 246 -0.15 -0.33 -6.58
C VAL A 246 -0.62 -1.78 -6.79
N LYS A 247 0.29 -2.70 -7.12
CA LYS A 247 -0.06 -4.10 -7.44
C LYS A 247 -0.24 -4.96 -6.19
N TYR A 248 0.48 -4.68 -5.11
CA TYR A 248 0.58 -5.57 -3.95
C TYR A 248 0.44 -4.82 -2.59
N PRO A 249 -0.55 -3.95 -2.39
CA PRO A 249 -0.62 -3.08 -1.21
C PRO A 249 -0.67 -3.87 0.11
N TYR A 250 -1.42 -4.98 0.19
CA TYR A 250 -1.44 -5.84 1.37
C TYR A 250 -0.10 -6.52 1.65
N ARG A 251 0.67 -6.85 0.60
CA ARG A 251 2.01 -7.45 0.75
C ARG A 251 3.00 -6.39 1.27
N CYS A 252 2.89 -5.13 0.84
CA CYS A 252 3.64 -4.00 1.44
C CYS A 252 3.27 -3.82 2.92
N CYS A 253 1.98 -3.88 3.27
CA CYS A 253 1.55 -3.86 4.67
C CYS A 253 2.12 -5.02 5.48
N LYS A 254 2.27 -6.21 4.89
CA LYS A 254 2.92 -7.35 5.57
C LYS A 254 4.37 -7.03 5.91
N VAL A 255 5.12 -6.39 5.01
CA VAL A 255 6.50 -5.94 5.27
C VAL A 255 6.55 -4.95 6.43
N MET A 256 5.68 -3.94 6.43
CA MET A 256 5.59 -2.97 7.54
C MET A 256 5.30 -3.67 8.88
N ALA A 257 4.33 -4.60 8.89
CA ALA A 257 3.99 -5.37 10.07
C ALA A 257 5.14 -6.29 10.55
N GLN A 258 5.92 -6.86 9.63
CA GLN A 258 7.11 -7.65 9.95
C GLN A 258 8.19 -6.80 10.62
N VAL A 259 8.41 -5.57 10.13
CA VAL A 259 9.35 -4.63 10.76
C VAL A 259 8.92 -4.28 12.18
N ILE A 260 7.63 -3.94 12.38
CA ILE A 260 7.09 -3.66 13.71
C ILE A 260 7.29 -4.88 14.63
N GLY A 261 6.82 -6.06 14.24
CA GLY A 261 6.92 -7.26 15.06
C GLY A 261 8.36 -7.67 15.38
N ARG A 262 9.29 -7.53 14.44
CA ARG A 262 10.70 -7.83 14.65
C ARG A 262 11.34 -6.89 15.67
N VAL A 263 11.04 -5.60 15.59
CA VAL A 263 11.69 -4.58 16.42
C VAL A 263 11.00 -4.46 17.77
N SER A 264 9.68 -4.25 17.82
CA SER A 264 8.94 -4.02 19.07
C SER A 264 8.48 -5.30 19.77
N GLY A 265 8.39 -6.42 19.05
CA GLY A 265 7.75 -7.65 19.54
C GLY A 265 6.23 -7.65 19.41
N ASP A 266 5.63 -6.61 18.83
CA ASP A 266 4.19 -6.57 18.54
C ASP A 266 3.89 -7.26 17.20
N CYS A 267 3.44 -8.51 17.27
CA CYS A 267 3.04 -9.32 16.11
C CYS A 267 1.55 -9.19 15.77
N THR A 268 0.79 -8.28 16.40
CA THR A 268 -0.66 -8.14 16.17
C THR A 268 -0.99 -7.78 14.73
N PHE A 269 -0.25 -6.84 14.13
CA PHE A 269 -0.40 -6.47 12.72
C PHE A 269 0.01 -7.62 11.79
N PHE A 270 1.11 -8.32 12.12
CA PHE A 270 1.61 -9.40 11.30
C PHE A 270 0.64 -10.58 11.27
N ASN A 271 0.04 -10.94 12.41
CA ASN A 271 -0.93 -12.03 12.48
C ASN A 271 -2.20 -11.76 11.63
N LYS A 272 -2.62 -10.49 11.49
CA LYS A 272 -3.71 -10.11 10.56
C LYS A 272 -3.36 -10.35 9.08
N LEU A 273 -2.06 -10.40 8.76
CA LEU A 273 -1.53 -10.47 7.40
C LEU A 273 -0.72 -11.77 7.15
N LYS A 274 -0.78 -12.74 8.06
CA LYS A 274 0.09 -13.92 8.01
C LYS A 274 -0.10 -14.75 6.74
N ASP A 275 -1.34 -14.89 6.29
CA ASP A 275 -1.72 -15.66 5.10
C ASP A 275 -1.53 -14.85 3.80
N ILE A 276 -1.17 -13.56 3.87
CA ILE A 276 -0.82 -12.76 2.69
C ILE A 276 0.55 -13.22 2.18
N PRO A 277 0.76 -13.44 0.86
CA PRO A 277 2.07 -13.85 0.34
C PRO A 277 3.17 -12.80 0.55
N SER A 278 4.42 -13.23 0.43
CA SER A 278 5.59 -12.33 0.43
C SER A 278 5.52 -11.33 -0.73
N LEU A 279 5.96 -10.10 -0.47
CA LEU A 279 6.08 -9.06 -1.49
C LEU A 279 7.19 -9.44 -2.48
N PRO A 280 6.92 -9.52 -3.80
CA PRO A 280 7.97 -9.80 -4.77
C PRO A 280 8.98 -8.64 -4.81
N PRO A 281 10.29 -8.92 -4.86
CA PRO A 281 11.30 -7.88 -4.96
C PRO A 281 11.21 -7.18 -6.32
N GLU A 282 11.52 -5.88 -6.35
CA GLU A 282 11.57 -5.10 -7.58
C GLU A 282 12.93 -4.39 -7.71
N PRO A 283 13.65 -4.51 -8.83
CA PRO A 283 14.92 -3.84 -8.99
C PRO A 283 14.73 -2.32 -8.94
N MET A 284 15.65 -1.65 -8.25
CA MET A 284 15.80 -0.21 -8.34
C MET A 284 16.37 0.18 -9.71
N TRP A 285 16.29 1.46 -10.06
CA TRP A 285 16.69 1.96 -11.37
C TRP A 285 17.76 3.07 -11.27
N THR A 286 18.60 3.11 -12.29
CA THR A 286 19.51 4.21 -12.61
C THR A 286 18.80 5.31 -13.39
N ILE A 287 19.40 6.49 -13.53
CA ILE A 287 18.90 7.57 -14.39
C ILE A 287 18.64 7.06 -15.81
N LYS A 288 19.56 6.26 -16.37
CA LYS A 288 19.43 5.70 -17.72
C LYS A 288 18.19 4.80 -17.84
N GLN A 289 17.96 3.93 -16.85
CA GLN A 289 16.80 3.05 -16.82
C GLN A 289 15.51 3.85 -16.63
N ALA A 290 15.48 4.83 -15.72
CA ALA A 290 14.34 5.71 -15.50
C ALA A 290 13.93 6.45 -16.78
N LYS A 291 14.88 6.98 -17.56
CA LYS A 291 14.60 7.61 -18.87
C LYS A 291 13.96 6.62 -19.85
N LYS A 292 14.46 5.39 -19.91
CA LYS A 292 13.87 4.33 -20.75
C LYS A 292 12.44 4.02 -20.32
N LEU A 293 12.21 3.76 -19.03
CA LEU A 293 10.88 3.50 -18.47
C LEU A 293 9.91 4.66 -18.74
N ALA A 294 10.40 5.91 -18.70
CA ALA A 294 9.61 7.09 -19.02
C ALA A 294 9.19 7.13 -20.49
N SER A 295 10.10 6.83 -21.43
CA SER A 295 9.80 6.77 -22.87
C SER A 295 8.80 5.65 -23.22
N GLU A 296 8.83 4.55 -22.48
CA GLU A 296 7.92 3.41 -22.64
C GLU A 296 6.58 3.63 -21.93
N ASN A 297 6.39 4.78 -21.26
CA ASN A 297 5.24 5.05 -20.40
C ASN A 297 4.99 3.92 -19.38
N TYR A 298 6.06 3.34 -18.82
CA TYR A 298 6.01 2.16 -17.96
C TYR A 298 4.99 2.27 -16.81
N ARG A 299 4.84 3.44 -16.19
CA ARG A 299 3.85 3.67 -15.12
C ARG A 299 2.41 3.34 -15.57
N LYS A 300 2.06 3.50 -16.85
CA LYS A 300 0.74 3.15 -17.40
C LYS A 300 0.47 1.64 -17.45
N THR A 301 1.49 0.80 -17.27
CA THR A 301 1.31 -0.67 -17.24
C THR A 301 0.72 -1.17 -15.91
N TYR A 302 0.75 -0.33 -14.87
CA TYR A 302 0.28 -0.71 -13.55
C TYR A 302 -0.58 0.34 -12.85
N LEU A 303 -0.48 1.63 -13.19
CA LEU A 303 -1.43 2.63 -12.72
C LEU A 303 -2.81 2.42 -13.35
N PRO A 304 -3.90 2.69 -12.61
CA PRO A 304 -5.27 2.54 -13.08
C PRO A 304 -5.67 3.50 -14.20
#